data_AF-A0A8J2TF56-F1
#
_entry.id   AF-A0A8J2TF56-F1
#
_cell.length_a   1.000
_cell.length_b   1.000
_cell.length_c   1.000
_cell.angle_alpha   90.00
_cell.angle_beta   90.00
_cell.angle_gamma   90.00
#
_symmetry.space_group_name_H-M   'P 1'
#
loop_
_entity.id
_entity.type
_entity.pdbx_description
1 polymer ?
#
loop_
_entity_poly.entity_id
_entity_poly.type
_entity_poly.pdbx_seq_one_letter_code
_entity_poly.pdbx_strand_id
1 'polypeptide(L)' 'METDKIKEIIDRALADGMLSRAESDIIKTAIYAKGHPIAEHVELFRKLQEKVWQGQVLLGE' A
#
# COMPACT_ATOMS: atom_id res chain seq x y z
N MET A 1 -12.08 8.44 -8.97
CA MET A 1 -10.98 8.91 -8.09
C MET A 1 -10.42 7.70 -7.36
N GLU A 2 -9.82 6.73 -8.07
CA GLU A 2 -9.19 5.57 -7.42
C GLU A 2 -7.87 5.91 -6.73
N THR A 3 -7.24 7.03 -7.12
CA THR A 3 -5.93 7.46 -6.61
C THR A 3 -5.93 7.75 -5.11
N ASP A 4 -7.03 8.30 -4.59
CA ASP A 4 -7.16 8.78 -3.23
C ASP A 4 -7.31 7.63 -2.21
N LYS A 5 -8.06 6.58 -2.58
CA LYS A 5 -8.27 5.39 -1.74
C LYS A 5 -6.99 4.63 -1.43
N ILE A 6 -6.09 4.48 -2.41
CA ILE A 6 -4.82 3.77 -2.21
C ILE A 6 -3.94 4.52 -1.22
N LYS A 7 -3.89 5.85 -1.35
CA LYS A 7 -3.12 6.70 -0.44
C LYS A 7 -3.65 6.61 0.98
N GLU A 8 -4.96 6.64 1.17
CA GLU A 8 -5.60 6.50 2.49
C GLU A 8 -5.30 5.15 3.14
N ILE A 9 -5.38 4.04 2.38
CA ILE A 9 -5.04 2.70 2.89
C ILE A 9 -3.56 2.64 3.31
N ILE A 10 -2.65 3.17 2.50
CA ILE A 10 -1.22 3.16 2.82
C ILE A 10 -0.92 4.04 4.03
N ASP A 11 -1.51 5.23 4.13
CA ASP A 11 -1.35 6.13 5.26
C ASP A 11 -1.84 5.49 6.56
N ARG A 12 -3.03 4.88 6.51
CA ARG A 12 -3.57 4.12 7.63
C ARG A 12 -2.65 2.98 8.04
N ALA A 13 -2.16 2.17 7.10
CA ALA A 13 -1.27 1.05 7.42
C ALA A 13 0.06 1.50 8.02
N LEU A 14 0.57 2.66 7.60
CA LEU A 14 1.75 3.30 8.18
C LEU A 14 1.50 3.82 9.59
N ALA A 15 0.31 4.36 9.86
CA ALA A 15 -0.09 4.89 11.17
C ALA A 15 -0.39 3.77 12.17
N ASP A 16 -1.09 2.73 11.73
CA ASP A 16 -1.48 1.58 12.54
C ASP A 16 -0.31 0.61 12.77
N GLY A 17 0.72 0.68 11.92
CA GLY A 17 1.84 -0.26 11.94
C GLY A 17 1.44 -1.67 11.51
N MET A 18 0.31 -1.80 10.81
CA MET A 18 -0.24 -3.07 10.35
C MET A 18 -0.81 -2.92 8.94
N LEU A 19 -0.56 -3.91 8.09
CA LEU A 19 -1.11 -4.00 6.76
C LEU A 19 -1.86 -5.33 6.63
N SER A 20 -3.18 -5.29 6.50
CA SER A 20 -3.97 -6.52 6.31
C SER A 20 -3.83 -7.06 4.89
N ARG A 21 -4.10 -8.37 4.74
CA ARG A 21 -4.10 -9.05 3.43
C ARG A 21 -5.03 -8.36 2.43
N ALA A 22 -6.23 -7.98 2.86
CA ALA A 22 -7.21 -7.28 2.03
C ALA A 22 -6.69 -5.93 1.53
N GLU A 23 -6.05 -5.15 2.39
CA GLU A 23 -5.45 -3.86 2.05
C GLU A 23 -4.30 -4.04 1.05
N SER A 24 -3.43 -5.04 1.28
CA SER A 24 -2.36 -5.39 0.35
C SER A 24 -2.88 -5.78 -1.02
N ASP A 25 -3.98 -6.53 -1.09
CA ASP A 25 -4.59 -6.97 -2.35
C ASP A 25 -5.22 -5.80 -3.13
N ILE A 26 -5.88 -4.87 -2.43
CA ILE A 26 -6.41 -3.64 -3.01
C ILE A 26 -5.29 -2.79 -3.61
N ILE A 27 -4.19 -2.58 -2.86
CA ILE A 27 -3.04 -1.80 -3.33
C ILE A 27 -2.41 -2.46 -4.56
N LYS A 28 -2.17 -3.77 -4.51
CA LYS A 28 -1.60 -4.52 -5.64
C LYS A 28 -2.52 -4.47 -6.85
N THR A 29 -3.81 -4.69 -6.68
CA THR A 29 -4.79 -4.64 -7.77
C THR A 29 -4.78 -3.27 -8.44
N ALA A 30 -4.69 -2.18 -7.68
CA ALA A 30 -4.61 -0.82 -8.24
C ALA A 30 -3.28 -0.54 -8.96
N ILE A 31 -2.14 -0.98 -8.41
CA ILE A 31 -0.82 -0.79 -9.02
C ILE A 31 -0.67 -1.63 -10.28
N TYR A 32 -1.16 -2.87 -10.25
CA TYR A 32 -1.08 -3.83 -11.35
C TYR A 32 -2.30 -3.80 -12.27
N ALA A 33 -3.26 -2.90 -12.03
CA ALA A 33 -4.38 -2.66 -12.93
C ALA A 33 -3.84 -2.30 -14.33
N LYS A 34 -4.44 -2.91 -15.34
CA LYS A 34 -3.97 -2.85 -16.73
C LYS A 34 -4.09 -1.42 -17.27
N GLY A 35 -3.01 -0.63 -17.22
CA GLY A 35 -3.06 0.73 -17.76
C GLY A 35 -2.01 1.73 -17.27
N HIS A 36 -0.83 1.28 -16.87
CA HIS A 36 0.29 2.07 -16.32
C HIS A 36 0.15 2.32 -14.80
N PRO A 37 1.08 1.81 -13.97
CA PRO A 37 1.11 2.16 -12.56
C PRO A 37 1.34 3.66 -12.40
N ILE A 38 0.50 4.32 -11.59
CA ILE A 38 0.69 5.72 -11.24
C ILE A 38 1.97 5.82 -10.42
N ALA A 39 2.96 6.61 -10.88
CA ALA A 39 4.28 6.71 -10.24
C ALA A 39 4.19 7.02 -8.73
N GLU A 40 3.22 7.84 -8.33
CA GLU A 40 2.94 8.16 -6.92
C GLU A 40 2.53 6.93 -6.11
N HIS A 41 1.70 6.03 -6.66
CA HIS A 41 1.29 4.79 -5.97
C HIS A 41 2.46 3.82 -5.81
N VAL A 42 3.33 3.74 -6.83
CA VAL A 42 4.54 2.91 -6.75
C VAL A 42 5.47 3.41 -5.67
N GLU A 43 5.66 4.73 -5.57
CA GLU A 43 6.51 5.32 -4.54
C GLU A 43 5.95 5.06 -3.13
N LEU A 44 4.65 5.26 -2.94
CA LEU A 44 3.98 5.00 -1.65
C LEU A 44 4.04 3.53 -1.26
N PHE A 45 3.79 2.63 -2.21
CA PHE A 45 3.89 1.19 -1.97
C PHE A 45 5.31 0.77 -1.64
N ARG A 46 6.31 1.35 -2.30
CA ARG A 46 7.72 1.07 -2.00
C ARG A 46 8.12 1.51 -0.59
N LYS A 47 7.64 2.69 -0.15
CA LYS A 47 7.83 3.14 1.25
C LYS A 47 7.18 2.19 2.24
N LEU A 48 5.96 1.73 1.97
CA LEU A 48 5.26 0.75 2.79
C LEU A 48 6.04 -0.58 2.86
N GLN A 49 6.56 -1.09 1.74
CA GLN A 49 7.38 -2.30 1.72
C GLN A 49 8.67 -2.15 2.51
N GLU A 50 9.34 -1.00 2.43
CA GLU A 50 10.53 -0.71 3.24
C GLU A 50 10.19 -0.75 4.74
N LYS A 51 9.06 -0.17 5.15
CA LYS A 51 8.60 -0.18 6.54
C LYS A 51 8.26 -1.59 7.04
N VAL A 52 7.66 -2.42 6.17
CA VAL A 52 7.44 -3.85 6.45
C VAL A 52 8.78 -4.57 6.64
N TRP A 53 9.75 -4.33 5.76
CA TRP A 53 11.08 -4.93 5.85
C TRP A 53 11.81 -4.54 7.14
N GLN A 54 11.67 -3.28 7.57
CA GLN A 54 12.24 -2.78 8.81
C GLN A 54 11.49 -3.29 10.06
N GLY A 55 10.41 -4.07 9.90
CA GLY A 55 9.56 -4.53 11.00
C GLY A 55 8.73 -3.42 11.67
N GLN A 56 8.61 -2.26 11.03
CA GLN A 56 7.80 -1.13 11.51
C GLN A 56 6.33 -1.29 11.13
N VAL A 57 6.04 -2.10 10.11
CA VAL A 57 4.68 -2.49 9.72
C VAL A 57 4.61 -4.01 9.71
N LEU A 58 3.64 -4.56 10.44
CA LEU A 58 3.37 -5.99 10.49
C LEU A 58 2.39 -6.39 9.39
N LEU A 59 2.56 -7.59 8.84
CA LEU A 59 1.60 -8.16 7.89
C LEU A 59 0.54 -8.93 8.67
N GLY A 60 -0.70 -8.46 8.57
CA GLY A 60 -1.88 -9.07 9.16
C GLY A 60 -2.61 -10.00 8.19
N GLU A 61 -3.41 -10.91 8.74
CA GLU A 61 -4.41 -11.66 7.97
C GLU A 61 -5.52 -10.76 7.43
#